data_AF-A0A2Y9JQ59-F1
#
_entry.id   AF-A0A2Y9JQ59-F1
#
_cell.length_a   1.000
_cell.length_b   1.000
_cell.length_c   1.000
_cell.angle_alpha   90.00
_cell.angle_beta   90.00
_cell.angle_gamma   90.00
#
_symmetry.space_group_name_H-M   'P 1'
#
loop_
_entity.id
_entity.type
_entity.pdbx_description
1 polymer ?
#
loop_
_entity_poly.entity_id
_entity_poly.type
_entity_poly.pdbx_seq_one_letter_code
_entity_poly.pdbx_strand_id
1 'polypeptide(L)'
;MTWWARSALSALRAWGPAGWRSFYTEVRDILGEGHQGPSPGRTDMVATSLWGVRMAPGALGLAVLNPGIAGGRRPISFSAGASSVFGRGGSSRKEKLFLQDIAELIQARACQRVVVMVGAGISTPSGIPDFRSPRSGLYSNLQQYDLPYPEAIFELAFFSHNPKPFFTLAKELYLRNYRPNIIHYFLRLLHDKGLLLRLYTQNIDGLERVSGIPASRLVEAHGSFASATCTVCRRPSPGKDIWADVSMDRIPRCPVCTGIVKPDIVFFGEALPQRFLLHVVDFPMADLLLILGTSLELHGLDR
;
A
#
# COMPACT_ATOMS: atom_id res chain seq x y z
N MET A 1 -6.83 17.83 -1.66
CA MET A 1 -7.64 16.60 -1.73
C MET A 1 -7.41 15.96 -3.09
N THR A 2 -6.46 15.03 -3.16
CA THR A 2 -5.80 14.57 -4.38
C THR A 2 -6.62 13.52 -5.13
N TRP A 3 -6.43 13.49 -6.46
CA TRP A 3 -7.14 12.72 -7.47
C TRP A 3 -7.37 11.22 -7.12
N TRP A 4 -6.47 10.62 -6.34
CA TRP A 4 -6.56 9.24 -5.84
C TRP A 4 -7.79 8.94 -5.00
N ALA A 5 -8.21 9.84 -4.11
CA ALA A 5 -9.42 9.65 -3.33
C ALA A 5 -10.65 9.61 -4.24
N ARG A 6 -10.68 10.42 -5.31
CA ARG A 6 -11.79 10.41 -6.28
C ARG A 6 -11.78 9.17 -7.16
N SER A 7 -10.60 8.66 -7.55
CA SER A 7 -10.47 7.42 -8.35
C SER A 7 -10.81 6.16 -7.53
N ALA A 8 -10.41 6.10 -6.26
CA ALA A 8 -10.84 5.06 -5.33
C ALA A 8 -12.35 5.13 -5.02
N LEU A 9 -12.90 6.34 -4.84
CA LEU A 9 -14.35 6.55 -4.70
C LEU A 9 -15.13 6.22 -5.99
N SER A 10 -14.52 6.40 -7.17
CA SER A 10 -15.07 6.03 -8.48
C SER A 10 -15.06 4.50 -8.68
N ALA A 11 -14.01 3.82 -8.21
CA ALA A 11 -13.93 2.36 -8.07
C ALA A 11 -15.08 1.80 -7.24
N LEU A 12 -15.40 2.49 -6.15
CA LEU A 12 -16.39 2.05 -5.18
C LEU A 12 -17.82 2.36 -5.66
N ARG A 13 -18.01 3.36 -6.55
CA ARG A 13 -19.30 3.60 -7.26
C ARG A 13 -19.71 2.45 -8.19
N ALA A 14 -18.75 1.64 -8.67
CA ALA A 14 -18.98 0.41 -9.42
C ALA A 14 -19.82 -0.65 -8.67
N TRP A 15 -19.78 -0.62 -7.34
CA TRP A 15 -20.47 -1.60 -6.49
C TRP A 15 -21.97 -1.33 -6.33
N GLY A 16 -22.48 -0.29 -7.02
CA GLY A 16 -23.88 0.12 -6.96
C GLY A 16 -24.31 0.63 -5.57
N PRO A 17 -25.54 1.16 -5.45
CA PRO A 17 -26.07 1.66 -4.17
C PRO A 17 -26.20 0.58 -3.08
N ALA A 18 -26.19 -0.70 -3.47
CA ALA A 18 -26.25 -1.85 -2.57
C ALA A 18 -24.87 -2.23 -2.03
N GLY A 19 -23.82 -2.22 -2.86
CA GLY A 19 -22.46 -2.50 -2.41
C GLY A 19 -21.82 -1.35 -1.63
N TRP A 20 -22.24 -0.10 -1.84
CA TRP A 20 -21.92 1.01 -0.93
C TRP A 20 -22.49 0.82 0.47
N ARG A 21 -23.76 0.40 0.56
CA ARG A 21 -24.39 0.09 1.83
C ARG A 21 -23.72 -1.12 2.48
N SER A 22 -23.44 -2.18 1.71
CA SER A 22 -22.75 -3.37 2.24
C SER A 22 -21.33 -3.05 2.72
N PHE A 23 -20.51 -2.33 1.94
CA PHE A 23 -19.16 -1.95 2.35
C PHE A 23 -19.15 -0.97 3.52
N TYR A 24 -20.01 0.06 3.50
CA TYR A 24 -20.10 1.00 4.61
C TYR A 24 -20.62 0.31 5.87
N THR A 25 -21.60 -0.60 5.76
CA THR A 25 -22.08 -1.41 6.87
C THR A 25 -20.99 -2.37 7.36
N GLU A 26 -20.32 -3.13 6.50
CA GLU A 26 -19.22 -4.04 6.87
C GLU A 26 -18.04 -3.29 7.52
N VAL A 27 -17.65 -2.13 6.97
CA VAL A 27 -16.61 -1.27 7.55
C VAL A 27 -17.08 -0.63 8.85
N ARG A 28 -18.36 -0.21 8.96
CA ARG A 28 -18.95 0.33 10.19
C ARG A 28 -19.07 -0.73 11.28
N ASP A 29 -19.38 -1.96 10.91
CA ASP A 29 -19.45 -3.12 11.80
C ASP A 29 -18.05 -3.49 12.31
N ILE A 30 -17.02 -3.36 11.47
CA ILE A 30 -15.61 -3.47 11.89
C ILE A 30 -15.20 -2.29 12.81
N LEU A 31 -15.70 -1.08 12.53
CA LEU A 31 -15.35 0.14 13.29
C LEU A 31 -16.08 0.30 14.63
N GLY A 32 -17.19 -0.42 14.85
CA GLY A 32 -18.09 -0.23 15.99
C GLY A 32 -18.88 1.09 15.92
N GLU A 33 -20.08 1.13 16.53
CA GLU A 33 -20.94 2.32 16.52
C GLU A 33 -20.30 3.48 17.31
N GLY A 34 -19.50 4.32 16.64
CA GLY A 34 -18.87 5.47 17.30
C GLY A 34 -18.18 6.52 16.41
N HIS A 35 -18.11 6.33 15.08
CA HIS A 35 -17.45 7.29 14.18
C HIS A 35 -18.42 7.93 13.20
N GLN A 36 -18.73 9.22 13.41
CA GLN A 36 -19.44 10.06 12.44
C GLN A 36 -18.46 10.56 11.39
N GLY A 37 -18.61 10.11 10.14
CA GLY A 37 -17.88 10.65 8.99
C GLY A 37 -18.49 11.97 8.48
N PRO A 38 -17.75 12.83 7.77
CA PRO A 38 -18.23 14.13 7.32
C PRO A 38 -19.15 14.04 6.09
N SER A 39 -20.18 14.88 6.07
CA SER A 39 -21.25 14.98 5.06
C SER A 39 -20.75 15.46 3.68
N PRO A 40 -21.41 15.06 2.56
CA PRO A 40 -20.92 15.32 1.21
C PRO A 40 -21.30 16.72 0.70
N GLY A 41 -20.30 17.52 0.33
CA GLY A 41 -20.43 18.82 -0.35
C GLY A 41 -20.01 18.78 -1.83
N ARG A 42 -20.72 19.58 -2.63
CA ARG A 42 -20.79 19.75 -4.10
C ARG A 42 -19.53 19.53 -4.97
N THR A 43 -19.81 19.01 -6.18
CA THR A 43 -18.92 18.83 -7.33
C THR A 43 -18.85 20.07 -8.22
N ASP A 44 -17.64 20.51 -8.58
CA ASP A 44 -17.40 21.37 -9.74
C ASP A 44 -16.40 20.69 -10.71
N MET A 45 -16.72 20.78 -12.00
CA MET A 45 -15.98 20.26 -13.17
C MET A 45 -14.91 21.26 -13.63
N VAL A 46 -13.72 20.77 -14.00
CA VAL A 46 -12.83 21.48 -14.95
C VAL A 46 -12.13 20.48 -15.88
N ALA A 47 -12.04 20.89 -17.14
CA ALA A 47 -11.74 20.17 -18.36
C ALA A 47 -10.29 19.67 -18.54
N THR A 48 -10.18 18.60 -19.33
CA THR A 48 -8.94 18.04 -19.90
C THR A 48 -8.53 18.77 -21.18
N SER A 49 -7.23 18.97 -21.40
CA SER A 49 -6.65 19.23 -22.73
C SER A 49 -5.61 18.16 -23.08
N LEU A 50 -5.74 17.66 -24.32
CA LEU A 50 -4.96 16.65 -24.99
C LEU A 50 -4.04 17.32 -26.02
N TRP A 51 -2.83 16.79 -26.18
CA TRP A 51 -1.97 16.90 -27.37
C TRP A 51 -1.35 15.51 -27.57
N GLY A 52 -1.28 14.83 -28.72
CA GLY A 52 -1.65 15.12 -30.11
C GLY A 52 -0.52 14.64 -31.05
N VAL A 53 -0.86 13.83 -32.08
CA VAL A 53 -0.19 13.78 -33.42
C VAL A 53 1.15 12.99 -33.50
N ARG A 54 1.49 12.10 -34.48
CA ARG A 54 0.90 11.56 -35.72
C ARG A 54 1.62 10.26 -36.19
N MET A 55 0.93 9.54 -37.09
CA MET A 55 1.28 8.33 -37.87
C MET A 55 1.88 8.64 -39.26
N ALA A 56 2.46 7.62 -39.94
CA ALA A 56 2.51 7.48 -41.42
C ALA A 56 2.91 6.02 -41.87
N PRO A 57 2.68 5.56 -43.13
CA PRO A 57 1.83 4.39 -43.46
C PRO A 57 2.42 3.35 -44.47
N GLY A 58 1.66 2.28 -44.80
CA GLY A 58 1.94 1.42 -45.97
C GLY A 58 0.96 0.26 -46.25
N ALA A 59 0.18 0.40 -47.34
CA ALA A 59 -0.46 -0.55 -48.31
C ALA A 59 -1.05 -1.92 -47.84
N LEU A 60 -2.37 -2.17 -47.90
CA LEU A 60 -3.27 -2.53 -49.05
C LEU A 60 -3.27 -4.03 -49.44
N GLY A 61 -4.43 -4.68 -49.27
CA GLY A 61 -4.77 -5.99 -49.84
C GLY A 61 -6.26 -6.33 -49.60
N LEU A 62 -7.04 -6.37 -50.67
CA LEU A 62 -8.48 -6.61 -50.74
C LEU A 62 -8.85 -8.10 -50.72
N ALA A 63 -9.98 -8.46 -50.10
CA ALA A 63 -10.97 -9.43 -50.64
C ALA A 63 -12.25 -9.40 -49.77
N VAL A 64 -13.33 -8.78 -50.24
CA VAL A 64 -14.53 -9.37 -50.88
C VAL A 64 -15.65 -9.77 -49.89
N LEU A 65 -16.81 -9.17 -50.15
CA LEU A 65 -18.11 -9.22 -49.48
C LEU A 65 -18.87 -10.52 -49.77
N ASN A 66 -19.77 -10.96 -48.88
CA ASN A 66 -21.24 -10.89 -49.10
C ASN A 66 -22.07 -11.39 -47.88
N PRO A 67 -23.41 -11.18 -47.84
CA PRO A 67 -24.10 -10.61 -46.68
C PRO A 67 -25.19 -11.54 -46.12
N GLY A 68 -25.89 -11.13 -45.05
CA GLY A 68 -27.19 -11.75 -44.75
C GLY A 68 -27.75 -11.60 -43.34
N ILE A 69 -28.62 -10.60 -43.19
CA ILE A 69 -29.93 -10.63 -42.49
C ILE A 69 -29.98 -10.81 -40.94
N ALA A 70 -30.27 -9.67 -40.31
CA ALA A 70 -31.24 -9.36 -39.25
C ALA A 70 -31.84 -10.45 -38.33
N GLY A 71 -31.87 -10.13 -37.03
CA GLY A 71 -32.98 -10.50 -36.15
C GLY A 71 -32.62 -10.89 -34.70
N GLY A 72 -32.87 -9.96 -33.77
CA GLY A 72 -33.52 -10.24 -32.48
C GLY A 72 -32.82 -11.10 -31.40
N ARG A 73 -32.37 -10.41 -30.34
CA ARG A 73 -32.16 -10.89 -28.95
C ARG A 73 -31.15 -12.05 -28.75
N ARG A 74 -29.94 -11.70 -28.30
CA ARG A 74 -28.97 -12.70 -27.78
C ARG A 74 -29.20 -12.99 -26.29
N PRO A 75 -29.31 -14.26 -25.89
CA PRO A 75 -29.15 -14.68 -24.52
C PRO A 75 -27.68 -14.55 -24.11
N ILE A 76 -27.43 -14.15 -22.86
CA ILE A 76 -26.08 -14.04 -22.29
C ILE A 76 -25.57 -15.47 -22.08
N SER A 77 -24.74 -15.95 -23.01
CA SER A 77 -24.06 -17.24 -22.92
C SER A 77 -22.84 -17.11 -22.01
N PHE A 78 -22.89 -17.72 -20.83
CA PHE A 78 -21.70 -18.01 -20.02
C PHE A 78 -20.91 -19.13 -20.68
N SER A 79 -20.02 -18.75 -21.59
CA SER A 79 -18.95 -19.62 -22.09
C SER A 79 -17.68 -18.78 -22.20
N ALA A 80 -17.19 -18.29 -21.07
CA ALA A 80 -15.80 -17.88 -20.95
C ALA A 80 -14.98 -19.16 -20.76
N GLY A 81 -14.62 -19.79 -21.88
CA GLY A 81 -13.50 -20.72 -21.89
C GLY A 81 -12.28 -19.95 -21.40
N ALA A 82 -11.67 -20.44 -20.32
CA ALA A 82 -10.39 -19.96 -19.81
C ALA A 82 -9.35 -20.02 -20.94
N SER A 83 -9.19 -18.91 -21.65
CA SER A 83 -8.12 -18.76 -22.63
C SER A 83 -6.89 -18.40 -21.86
N SER A 84 -6.03 -19.40 -21.69
CA SER A 84 -4.65 -19.29 -21.26
C SER A 84 -3.95 -18.14 -21.98
N VAL A 85 -3.67 -17.05 -21.27
CA VAL A 85 -2.71 -16.03 -21.71
C VAL A 85 -1.31 -16.58 -21.42
N PHE A 86 -0.89 -17.58 -22.21
CA PHE A 86 0.51 -17.95 -22.32
C PHE A 86 1.06 -17.40 -23.63
N GLY A 87 2.14 -16.64 -23.50
CA GLY A 87 2.71 -15.82 -24.57
C GLY A 87 3.06 -16.61 -25.83
N ARG A 88 2.67 -16.03 -26.96
CA ARG A 88 3.44 -16.07 -28.19
C ARG A 88 3.29 -14.71 -28.87
N GLY A 89 4.42 -14.13 -29.25
CA GLY A 89 4.54 -12.78 -29.80
C GLY A 89 3.50 -12.52 -30.89
N GLY A 90 2.58 -11.61 -30.59
CA GLY A 90 1.53 -11.14 -31.47
C GLY A 90 1.14 -9.75 -31.00
N SER A 91 0.95 -8.84 -31.94
CA SER A 91 0.57 -7.44 -31.73
C SER A 91 -0.77 -7.34 -31.00
N SER A 92 -0.78 -7.54 -29.68
CA SER A 92 -1.95 -7.31 -28.85
C SER A 92 -2.02 -5.81 -28.59
N ARG A 93 -3.07 -5.14 -29.10
CA ARG A 93 -3.49 -3.88 -28.50
C ARG A 93 -3.57 -4.14 -27.00
N LYS A 94 -2.77 -3.41 -26.21
CA LYS A 94 -2.93 -3.39 -24.75
C LYS A 94 -4.31 -2.79 -24.49
N GLU A 95 -5.33 -3.63 -24.44
CA GLU A 95 -6.64 -3.23 -23.95
C GLU A 95 -6.42 -2.71 -22.53
N LYS A 96 -6.80 -1.44 -22.32
CA LYS A 96 -6.70 -0.83 -21.01
C LYS A 96 -7.80 -1.43 -20.16
N LEU A 97 -7.41 -2.18 -19.13
CA LEU A 97 -8.33 -2.57 -18.08
C LEU A 97 -8.68 -1.34 -17.25
N PHE A 98 -9.96 -1.18 -16.98
CA PHE A 98 -10.50 -0.18 -16.08
C PHE A 98 -10.67 -0.78 -14.68
N LEU A 99 -10.88 0.11 -13.74
CA LEU A 99 -11.09 -0.26 -12.35
C LEU A 99 -12.37 -1.08 -12.13
N GLN A 100 -13.37 -0.87 -13.00
CA GLN A 100 -14.57 -1.69 -13.06
C GLN A 100 -14.23 -3.16 -13.37
N ASP A 101 -13.37 -3.40 -14.37
CA ASP A 101 -12.97 -4.75 -14.77
C ASP A 101 -12.27 -5.48 -13.62
N ILE A 102 -11.40 -4.78 -12.87
CA ILE A 102 -10.73 -5.32 -11.68
C ILE A 102 -11.75 -5.68 -10.59
N ALA A 103 -12.73 -4.80 -10.35
CA ALA A 103 -13.79 -5.07 -9.38
C ALA A 103 -14.62 -6.30 -9.78
N GLU A 104 -14.95 -6.44 -11.07
CA GLU A 104 -15.68 -7.58 -11.61
C GLU A 104 -14.87 -8.89 -11.49
N LEU A 105 -13.56 -8.87 -11.75
CA LEU A 105 -12.68 -10.02 -11.54
C LEU A 105 -12.66 -10.50 -10.08
N ILE A 106 -12.61 -9.56 -9.14
CA ILE A 106 -12.67 -9.87 -7.70
C ILE A 106 -14.05 -10.43 -7.32
N GLN A 107 -15.13 -9.78 -7.78
CA GLN A 107 -16.51 -10.18 -7.47
C GLN A 107 -16.85 -11.56 -8.03
N ALA A 108 -16.42 -11.85 -9.26
CA ALA A 108 -16.57 -13.15 -9.91
C ALA A 108 -15.65 -14.24 -9.34
N ARG A 109 -14.81 -13.91 -8.34
CA ARG A 109 -13.79 -14.81 -7.76
C ARG A 109 -12.82 -15.36 -8.83
N ALA A 110 -12.61 -14.61 -9.91
CA ALA A 110 -11.58 -14.92 -10.90
C ALA A 110 -10.18 -14.66 -10.34
N CYS A 111 -10.06 -13.71 -9.41
CA CYS A 111 -8.87 -13.47 -8.60
C CYS A 111 -9.17 -13.82 -7.13
N GLN A 112 -8.37 -14.71 -6.53
CA GLN A 112 -8.53 -15.21 -5.16
C GLN A 112 -7.23 -15.16 -4.36
N ARG A 113 -6.10 -14.84 -5.00
CA ARG A 113 -4.77 -14.75 -4.38
C ARG A 113 -4.20 -13.37 -4.63
N VAL A 114 -4.82 -12.39 -3.98
CA VAL A 114 -4.44 -10.98 -4.11
C VAL A 114 -3.19 -10.70 -3.28
N VAL A 115 -2.13 -10.25 -3.93
CA VAL A 115 -0.98 -9.62 -3.27
C VAL A 115 -1.19 -8.11 -3.27
N VAL A 116 -0.93 -7.47 -2.14
CA VAL A 116 -1.01 -6.02 -2.01
C VAL A 116 0.35 -5.46 -1.61
N MET A 117 0.80 -4.41 -2.28
CA MET A 117 1.97 -3.61 -1.93
C MET A 117 1.53 -2.21 -1.53
N VAL A 118 1.92 -1.77 -0.34
CA VAL A 118 1.55 -0.45 0.19
C VAL A 118 2.75 0.34 0.68
N GLY A 119 2.62 1.66 0.67
CA GLY A 119 3.58 2.59 1.26
C GLY A 119 2.90 3.76 1.96
N ALA A 120 3.68 4.79 2.29
CA ALA A 120 3.27 5.83 3.24
C ALA A 120 2.01 6.60 2.84
N GLY A 121 1.70 6.65 1.53
CA GLY A 121 0.51 7.28 0.99
C GLY A 121 -0.79 6.73 1.59
N ILE A 122 -0.86 5.45 1.98
CA ILE A 122 -2.06 4.88 2.60
C ILE A 122 -2.31 5.40 4.02
N SER A 123 -1.27 5.89 4.70
CA SER A 123 -1.32 6.40 6.08
C SER A 123 -1.52 7.91 6.15
N THR A 124 -1.41 8.63 5.01
CA THR A 124 -1.68 10.08 4.94
C THR A 124 -3.08 10.48 5.43
N PRO A 125 -4.18 9.75 5.13
CA PRO A 125 -5.50 10.10 5.67
C PRO A 125 -5.63 9.83 7.17
N SER A 126 -4.72 9.05 7.76
CA SER A 126 -4.63 8.82 9.21
C SER A 126 -3.86 9.91 9.93
N GLY A 127 -3.37 10.94 9.22
CA GLY A 127 -2.62 12.05 9.80
C GLY A 127 -1.11 11.80 9.94
N ILE A 128 -0.62 10.68 9.42
CA ILE A 128 0.81 10.37 9.36
C ILE A 128 1.35 11.00 8.07
N PRO A 129 2.30 11.95 8.13
CA PRO A 129 2.90 12.49 6.92
C PRO A 129 3.65 11.39 6.18
N ASP A 130 3.63 11.44 4.85
CA ASP A 130 4.56 10.62 4.08
C ASP A 130 6.00 11.17 4.23
N PHE A 131 6.99 10.50 3.65
CA PHE A 131 8.36 10.96 3.75
C PHE A 131 8.67 12.13 2.81
N ARG A 132 8.11 12.09 1.59
CA ARG A 132 8.62 12.83 0.42
C ARG A 132 7.74 13.97 -0.08
N SER A 133 6.48 14.08 0.36
CA SER A 133 5.60 15.13 -0.14
C SER A 133 6.19 16.52 0.14
N PRO A 134 6.22 17.42 -0.86
CA PRO A 134 6.68 18.78 -0.63
C PRO A 134 5.87 19.47 0.47
N ARG A 135 6.54 20.12 1.42
CA ARG A 135 5.98 20.91 2.56
C ARG A 135 5.28 20.11 3.66
N SER A 136 4.63 18.99 3.35
CA SER A 136 3.92 18.16 4.35
C SER A 136 4.67 16.88 4.72
N GLY A 137 5.63 16.46 3.89
CA GLY A 137 6.41 15.25 4.11
C GLY A 137 7.41 15.42 5.23
N LEU A 138 7.72 14.32 5.92
CA LEU A 138 8.60 14.30 7.07
C LEU A 138 9.92 15.02 6.80
N TYR A 139 10.55 14.75 5.65
CA TYR A 139 11.84 15.32 5.24
C TYR A 139 11.84 16.85 5.14
N SER A 140 10.69 17.47 4.85
CA SER A 140 10.58 18.94 4.81
C SER A 140 10.66 19.57 6.20
N ASN A 141 10.31 18.81 7.24
CA ASN A 141 10.29 19.25 8.63
C ASN A 141 11.50 18.79 9.44
N LEU A 142 12.43 18.03 8.82
CA LEU A 142 13.63 17.55 9.49
C LEU A 142 14.74 18.60 9.61
N GLN A 143 14.57 19.81 9.06
CA GLN A 143 15.58 20.89 9.15
C GLN A 143 15.93 21.28 10.60
N GLN A 144 15.06 20.97 11.57
CA GLN A 144 15.33 21.17 12.99
C GLN A 144 16.35 20.19 13.58
N TYR A 145 16.55 19.05 12.92
CA TYR A 145 17.58 18.09 13.27
C TYR A 145 18.79 18.41 12.37
N ASP A 146 19.93 18.69 12.98
CA ASP A 146 21.20 18.99 12.29
C ASP A 146 21.69 17.77 11.50
N LEU A 147 21.01 17.46 10.40
CA LEU A 147 21.21 16.31 9.52
C LEU A 147 21.96 16.75 8.27
N PRO A 148 22.92 15.96 7.78
CA PRO A 148 23.63 16.28 6.54
C PRO A 148 22.67 16.26 5.32
N TYR A 149 21.65 15.40 5.37
CA TYR A 149 20.53 15.31 4.43
C TYR A 149 19.38 14.52 5.10
N PRO A 150 18.12 14.65 4.63
CA PRO A 150 16.96 14.10 5.34
C PRO A 150 16.99 12.59 5.57
N GLU A 151 17.50 11.83 4.61
CA GLU A 151 17.57 10.36 4.64
C GLU A 151 18.54 9.83 5.73
N ALA A 152 19.50 10.66 6.18
CA ALA A 152 20.50 10.28 7.17
C ALA A 152 19.87 9.82 8.50
N ILE A 153 18.67 10.30 8.84
CA ILE A 153 17.94 9.85 10.04
C ILE A 153 17.64 8.34 10.05
N PHE A 154 17.62 7.71 8.87
CA PHE A 154 17.39 6.28 8.68
C PHE A 154 18.66 5.55 8.21
N GLU A 155 19.85 6.14 8.33
CA GLU A 155 21.11 5.46 8.01
C GLU A 155 21.76 4.89 9.27
N LEU A 156 22.21 3.63 9.21
CA LEU A 156 22.81 2.96 10.38
C LEU A 156 24.10 3.66 10.84
N ALA A 157 24.89 4.18 9.91
CA ALA A 157 26.12 4.91 10.21
C ALA A 157 25.83 6.20 10.99
N PHE A 158 24.88 7.01 10.51
CA PHE A 158 24.45 8.22 11.20
C PHE A 158 23.83 7.90 12.56
N PHE A 159 22.96 6.89 12.65
CA PHE A 159 22.35 6.46 13.91
C PHE A 159 23.37 6.04 14.97
N SER A 160 24.44 5.36 14.54
CA SER A 160 25.52 4.93 15.43
C SER A 160 26.31 6.11 15.98
N HIS A 161 26.44 7.19 15.19
CA HIS A 161 27.08 8.44 15.61
C HIS A 161 26.16 9.31 16.48
N ASN A 162 24.93 9.54 16.03
CA ASN A 162 23.93 10.37 16.70
C ASN A 162 22.52 9.73 16.58
N PRO A 163 22.09 8.93 17.58
CA PRO A 163 20.77 8.28 17.55
C PRO A 163 19.63 9.21 17.93
N LYS A 164 19.92 10.41 18.47
CA LYS A 164 18.91 11.29 19.08
C LYS A 164 17.84 11.75 18.09
N PRO A 165 18.15 12.20 16.85
CA PRO A 165 17.13 12.61 15.88
C PRO A 165 16.10 11.53 15.61
N PHE A 166 16.54 10.28 15.42
CA PHE A 166 15.64 9.15 15.19
C PHE A 166 14.72 8.90 16.39
N PHE A 167 15.24 8.92 17.63
CA PHE A 167 14.39 8.68 18.80
C PHE A 167 13.43 9.83 19.09
N THR A 168 13.80 11.08 18.78
CA THR A 168 12.87 12.21 18.83
C THR A 168 11.73 12.02 17.83
N LEU A 169 12.05 11.64 16.59
CA LEU A 169 11.05 11.31 15.58
C LEU A 169 10.15 10.14 16.03
N ALA A 170 10.75 9.07 16.55
CA ALA A 170 10.02 7.89 17.02
C ALA A 170 9.02 8.25 18.15
N LYS A 171 9.43 9.13 19.08
CA LYS A 171 8.56 9.66 20.13
C LYS A 171 7.35 10.39 19.54
N GLU A 172 7.56 11.27 18.57
CA GLU A 172 6.48 12.03 17.92
C GLU A 172 5.48 11.11 17.20
N LEU A 173 5.98 10.07 16.52
CA LEU A 173 5.12 9.10 15.84
C LEU A 173 4.33 8.24 16.83
N TYR A 174 4.96 7.82 17.92
CA TYR A 174 4.32 6.95 18.92
C TYR A 174 3.23 7.68 19.72
N LEU A 175 3.48 8.93 20.15
CA LEU A 175 2.55 9.68 21.00
C LEU A 175 1.25 10.08 20.28
N ARG A 176 1.23 10.13 18.95
CA ARG A 176 0.10 10.63 18.17
C ARG A 176 -1.03 9.61 17.96
N ASN A 177 -0.88 8.39 18.50
CA ASN A 177 -1.93 7.37 18.65
C ASN A 177 -2.84 7.24 17.41
N TYR A 178 -2.21 7.14 16.25
CA TYR A 178 -2.88 7.14 14.95
C TYR A 178 -3.83 5.95 14.81
N ARG A 179 -4.90 6.14 14.03
CA ARG A 179 -5.89 5.08 13.76
C ARG A 179 -5.85 4.66 12.29
N PRO A 180 -6.09 3.38 11.98
CA PRO A 180 -6.27 2.94 10.61
C PRO A 180 -7.42 3.68 9.96
N ASN A 181 -7.29 3.97 8.67
CA ASN A 181 -8.36 4.59 7.85
C ASN A 181 -9.01 3.56 6.91
N ILE A 182 -9.95 4.02 6.08
CA ILE A 182 -10.73 3.19 5.15
C ILE A 182 -9.87 2.30 4.24
N ILE A 183 -8.67 2.73 3.86
CA ILE A 183 -7.76 1.94 3.03
C ILE A 183 -7.28 0.71 3.80
N HIS A 184 -6.89 0.86 5.06
CA HIS A 184 -6.45 -0.24 5.91
C HIS A 184 -7.58 -1.25 6.18
N TYR A 185 -8.81 -0.74 6.37
CA TYR A 185 -9.98 -1.61 6.55
C TYR A 185 -10.42 -2.29 5.25
N PHE A 186 -10.18 -1.68 4.08
CA PHE A 186 -10.34 -2.38 2.81
C PHE A 186 -9.39 -3.58 2.70
N LEU A 187 -8.13 -3.46 3.15
CA LEU A 187 -7.20 -4.60 3.20
C LEU A 187 -7.67 -5.67 4.19
N ARG A 188 -8.20 -5.25 5.33
CA ARG A 188 -8.82 -6.17 6.30
C ARG A 188 -10.00 -6.90 5.69
N LEU A 189 -10.84 -6.21 4.91
CA LEU A 189 -11.97 -6.82 4.24
C LEU A 189 -11.53 -7.84 3.17
N LEU A 190 -10.47 -7.56 2.41
CA LEU A 190 -9.88 -8.55 1.50
C LEU A 190 -9.41 -9.81 2.25
N HIS A 191 -8.85 -9.64 3.45
CA HIS A 191 -8.49 -10.76 4.30
C HIS A 191 -9.73 -11.55 4.77
N ASP A 192 -10.72 -10.87 5.33
CA ASP A 192 -11.93 -11.51 5.87
C ASP A 192 -12.74 -12.24 4.79
N LYS A 193 -12.71 -11.75 3.54
CA LYS A 193 -13.32 -12.42 2.38
C LYS A 193 -12.47 -13.54 1.78
N GLY A 194 -11.32 -13.87 2.38
CA GLY A 194 -10.44 -14.96 1.97
C GLY A 194 -9.67 -14.71 0.68
N LEU A 195 -9.54 -13.44 0.26
CA LEU A 195 -8.91 -13.05 -1.02
C LEU A 195 -7.45 -12.63 -0.87
N LEU A 196 -7.07 -12.14 0.31
CA LEU A 196 -5.71 -11.63 0.55
C LEU A 196 -4.71 -12.79 0.69
N LEU A 197 -3.82 -12.95 -0.29
CA LEU A 197 -2.67 -13.83 -0.20
C LEU A 197 -1.64 -13.24 0.79
N ARG A 198 -1.18 -12.02 0.51
CA ARG A 198 -0.19 -11.31 1.35
C ARG A 198 -0.31 -9.79 1.20
N LEU A 199 -0.05 -9.09 2.29
CA LEU A 199 0.15 -7.65 2.33
C LEU A 199 1.62 -7.34 2.60
N TYR A 200 2.30 -6.72 1.64
CA TYR A 200 3.64 -6.17 1.78
C TYR A 200 3.54 -4.67 2.06
N THR A 201 4.05 -4.22 3.21
CA THR A 201 4.06 -2.81 3.58
C THR A 201 5.48 -2.28 3.70
N GLN A 202 5.70 -1.09 3.15
CA GLN A 202 6.90 -0.27 3.39
C GLN A 202 6.77 0.58 4.66
N ASN A 203 5.58 0.64 5.25
CA ASN A 203 5.31 1.46 6.43
C ASN A 203 5.86 0.80 7.68
N ILE A 204 6.18 1.65 8.65
CA ILE A 204 6.65 1.26 9.99
C ILE A 204 5.65 1.68 11.08
N ASP A 205 4.53 2.29 10.70
CA ASP A 205 3.52 2.84 11.62
C ASP A 205 2.67 1.76 12.31
N GLY A 206 2.60 0.56 11.73
CA GLY A 206 1.89 -0.60 12.30
C GLY A 206 0.37 -0.56 12.13
N LEU A 207 -0.19 0.39 11.37
CA LEU A 207 -1.64 0.52 11.20
C LEU A 207 -2.29 -0.69 10.52
N GLU A 208 -1.53 -1.48 9.76
CA GLU A 208 -2.00 -2.75 9.19
C GLU A 208 -2.26 -3.80 10.28
N ARG A 209 -1.42 -3.85 11.31
CA ARG A 209 -1.67 -4.72 12.48
C ARG A 209 -2.88 -4.22 13.26
N VAL A 210 -2.98 -2.91 13.47
CA VAL A 210 -4.08 -2.28 14.22
C VAL A 210 -5.43 -2.47 13.50
N SER A 211 -5.46 -2.53 12.16
CA SER A 211 -6.69 -2.86 11.41
C SER A 211 -7.08 -4.35 11.48
N GLY A 212 -6.24 -5.17 12.11
CA GLY A 212 -6.49 -6.59 12.33
C GLY A 212 -5.97 -7.51 11.23
N ILE A 213 -5.02 -7.08 10.41
CA ILE A 213 -4.32 -8.01 9.51
C ILE A 213 -3.48 -8.97 10.37
N PRO A 214 -3.67 -10.29 10.27
CA PRO A 214 -2.89 -11.22 11.06
C PRO A 214 -1.42 -11.23 10.60
N ALA A 215 -0.50 -11.46 11.54
CA ALA A 215 0.94 -11.52 11.26
C ALA A 215 1.29 -12.53 10.15
N SER A 216 0.50 -13.61 10.00
CA SER A 216 0.67 -14.57 8.91
C SER A 216 0.44 -13.96 7.53
N ARG A 217 -0.38 -12.93 7.38
CA ARG A 217 -0.68 -12.25 6.11
C ARG A 217 0.14 -10.98 5.85
N LEU A 218 0.83 -10.46 6.87
CA LEU A 218 1.55 -9.18 6.78
C LEU A 218 3.07 -9.36 6.65
N VAL A 219 3.70 -8.71 5.68
CA VAL A 219 5.16 -8.58 5.54
C VAL A 219 5.51 -7.10 5.70
N GLU A 220 6.11 -6.77 6.84
CA GLU A 220 6.66 -5.44 7.11
C GLU A 220 8.06 -5.36 6.52
N ALA A 221 8.15 -4.97 5.25
CA ALA A 221 9.40 -5.01 4.49
C ALA A 221 10.49 -4.11 5.12
N HIS A 222 10.09 -3.00 5.73
CA HIS A 222 11.00 -2.10 6.46
C HIS A 222 10.95 -2.29 7.97
N GLY A 223 10.44 -3.43 8.45
CA GLY A 223 10.35 -3.74 9.87
C GLY A 223 9.27 -2.95 10.61
N SER A 224 9.33 -2.93 11.94
CA SER A 224 8.31 -2.25 12.76
C SER A 224 8.82 -1.90 14.16
N PHE A 225 8.06 -1.06 14.86
CA PHE A 225 8.30 -0.74 16.27
C PHE A 225 7.83 -1.83 17.25
N ALA A 226 7.36 -2.98 16.76
CA ALA A 226 6.83 -4.05 17.62
C ALA A 226 7.92 -4.75 18.46
N SER A 227 9.16 -4.76 17.95
CA SER A 227 10.33 -5.32 18.60
C SER A 227 11.54 -4.39 18.43
N ALA A 228 12.57 -4.61 19.23
CA ALA A 228 13.81 -3.87 19.20
C ALA A 228 14.99 -4.80 19.51
N THR A 229 16.17 -4.48 18.99
CA THR A 229 17.37 -5.29 19.14
C THR A 229 18.53 -4.45 19.63
N CYS A 230 19.29 -4.97 20.60
CA CYS A 230 20.54 -4.34 21.01
C CYS A 230 21.54 -4.32 19.84
N THR A 231 22.10 -3.16 19.52
CA THR A 231 23.04 -2.99 18.41
C THR A 231 24.39 -3.66 18.66
N VAL A 232 24.71 -4.02 19.91
CA VAL A 232 25.98 -4.66 20.29
C VAL A 232 25.81 -6.17 20.47
N CYS A 233 25.08 -6.61 21.49
CA CYS A 233 24.96 -8.04 21.82
C CYS A 233 23.83 -8.76 21.08
N ARG A 234 23.09 -8.05 20.21
CA ARG A 234 21.95 -8.59 19.43
C ARG A 234 20.82 -9.18 20.27
N ARG A 235 20.78 -8.89 21.58
CA ARG A 235 19.68 -9.31 22.45
C ARG A 235 18.37 -8.68 21.98
N PRO A 236 17.32 -9.48 21.70
CA PRO A 236 16.01 -8.96 21.34
C PRO A 236 15.29 -8.43 22.59
N SER A 237 14.39 -7.47 22.35
CA SER A 237 13.53 -6.85 23.34
C SER A 237 12.16 -6.58 22.71
N PRO A 238 11.05 -6.74 23.45
CA PRO A 238 9.78 -6.14 23.08
C PRO A 238 9.95 -4.64 22.81
N GLY A 239 9.33 -4.14 21.73
CA GLY A 239 9.41 -2.71 21.38
C GLY A 239 8.74 -1.83 22.43
N LYS A 240 7.77 -2.37 23.19
CA LYS A 240 7.16 -1.67 24.31
C LYS A 240 8.16 -1.28 25.42
N ASP A 241 9.24 -2.04 25.57
CA ASP A 241 10.19 -1.88 26.68
C ASP A 241 11.09 -0.66 26.45
N ILE A 242 11.31 -0.25 25.20
CA ILE A 242 12.12 0.95 24.89
C ILE A 242 11.33 2.26 25.05
N TRP A 243 10.01 2.22 25.02
CA TRP A 243 9.18 3.44 25.05
C TRP A 243 9.25 4.20 26.37
N ALA A 244 9.57 3.53 27.49
CA ALA A 244 9.79 4.21 28.76
C ALA A 244 10.95 5.22 28.65
N ASP A 245 12.07 4.81 28.05
CA ASP A 245 13.22 5.68 27.84
C ASP A 245 12.92 6.74 26.77
N VAL A 246 12.37 6.33 25.62
CA VAL A 246 12.08 7.26 24.52
C VAL A 246 11.11 8.38 24.95
N SER A 247 10.09 8.07 25.75
CA SER A 247 9.13 9.07 26.23
C SER A 247 9.77 10.15 27.12
N MET A 248 10.83 9.78 27.85
CA MET A 248 11.63 10.67 28.71
C MET A 248 12.82 11.31 27.98
N ASP A 249 12.85 11.28 26.65
CA ASP A 249 13.95 11.80 25.83
C ASP A 249 15.31 11.13 26.13
N ARG A 250 15.28 9.88 26.62
CA ARG A 250 16.46 9.05 26.88
C ARG A 250 16.67 8.06 25.76
N ILE A 251 17.94 7.80 25.44
CA ILE A 251 18.33 6.76 24.47
C ILE A 251 18.22 5.40 25.15
N PRO A 252 17.40 4.46 24.64
CA PRO A 252 17.25 3.13 25.22
C PRO A 252 18.56 2.36 25.26
N ARG A 253 18.89 1.77 26.41
CA ARG A 253 20.15 1.04 26.64
C ARG A 253 19.90 -0.41 27.02
N CYS A 254 20.74 -1.30 26.52
CA CYS A 254 20.68 -2.72 26.83
C CYS A 254 21.07 -2.94 28.30
N PRO A 255 20.27 -3.68 29.08
CA PRO A 255 20.56 -3.91 30.50
C PRO A 255 21.78 -4.82 30.73
N VAL A 256 22.30 -5.47 29.68
CA VAL A 256 23.45 -6.39 29.77
C VAL A 256 24.76 -5.72 29.38
N CYS A 257 24.81 -5.11 28.20
CA CYS A 257 26.05 -4.59 27.62
C CYS A 257 26.07 -3.07 27.44
N THR A 258 25.00 -2.36 27.85
CA THR A 258 24.84 -0.89 27.71
C THR A 258 24.84 -0.37 26.26
N GLY A 259 24.84 -1.27 25.27
CA GLY A 259 24.64 -0.91 23.86
C GLY A 259 23.27 -0.28 23.62
N ILE A 260 23.14 0.53 22.56
CA ILE A 260 21.85 1.14 22.19
C ILE A 260 20.87 0.02 21.79
N VAL A 261 19.61 0.14 22.21
CA VAL A 261 18.53 -0.75 21.75
C VAL A 261 17.76 -0.04 20.65
N LYS A 262 17.92 -0.51 19.41
CA LYS A 262 17.29 0.08 18.21
C LYS A 262 15.99 -0.67 17.91
N PRO A 263 14.87 0.02 17.61
CA PRO A 263 13.70 -0.64 17.02
C PRO A 263 14.09 -1.48 15.80
N ASP A 264 13.37 -2.57 15.56
CA ASP A 264 13.58 -3.45 14.41
C ASP A 264 12.98 -2.86 13.12
N ILE A 265 13.27 -1.58 12.88
CA ILE A 265 13.06 -0.88 11.61
C ILE A 265 14.32 -1.02 10.78
N VAL A 266 14.17 -1.30 9.50
CA VAL A 266 15.28 -1.43 8.57
C VAL A 266 15.82 -0.06 8.23
N PHE A 267 17.08 0.19 8.56
CA PHE A 267 17.81 1.39 8.17
C PHE A 267 18.48 1.15 6.81
N PHE A 268 18.79 2.22 6.08
CA PHE A 268 19.63 2.13 4.89
C PHE A 268 20.97 1.45 5.23
N GLY A 269 21.33 0.46 4.42
CA GLY A 269 22.48 -0.41 4.64
C GLY A 269 22.19 -1.68 5.45
N GLU A 270 20.99 -1.84 6.03
CA GLU A 270 20.58 -3.08 6.69
C GLU A 270 19.90 -4.06 5.72
N ALA A 271 20.00 -5.35 6.02
CA ALA A 271 19.26 -6.38 5.29
C ALA A 271 17.76 -6.30 5.61
N LEU A 272 16.91 -6.57 4.62
CA LEU A 272 15.47 -6.71 4.83
C LEU A 272 15.16 -7.91 5.74
N PRO A 273 14.02 -7.92 6.46
CA PRO A 273 13.66 -9.00 7.36
C PRO A 273 13.53 -10.32 6.60
N GLN A 274 13.89 -11.44 7.22
CA GLN A 274 13.83 -12.77 6.58
C GLN A 274 12.45 -13.07 5.98
N ARG A 275 11.38 -12.59 6.62
CA ARG A 275 10.00 -12.78 6.16
C ARG A 275 9.72 -12.10 4.81
N PHE A 276 10.52 -11.13 4.40
CA PHE A 276 10.48 -10.54 3.06
C PHE A 276 10.72 -11.58 1.96
N LEU A 277 11.49 -12.64 2.21
CA LEU A 277 11.77 -13.71 1.24
C LEU A 277 10.52 -14.49 0.79
N LEU A 278 9.39 -14.33 1.48
CA LEU A 278 8.11 -14.91 1.03
C LEU A 278 7.68 -14.40 -0.35
N HIS A 279 8.23 -13.28 -0.83
CA HIS A 279 7.90 -12.75 -2.15
C HIS A 279 8.22 -13.76 -3.27
N VAL A 280 9.25 -14.59 -3.09
CA VAL A 280 9.66 -15.63 -4.05
C VAL A 280 8.55 -16.63 -4.31
N VAL A 281 7.69 -16.89 -3.32
CA VAL A 281 6.55 -17.81 -3.44
C VAL A 281 5.26 -17.06 -3.73
N ASP A 282 5.04 -15.92 -3.07
CA ASP A 282 3.77 -15.20 -3.15
C ASP A 282 3.53 -14.58 -4.53
N PHE A 283 4.55 -13.97 -5.16
CA PHE A 283 4.38 -13.26 -6.42
C PHE A 283 4.06 -14.20 -7.60
N PRO A 284 4.74 -15.34 -7.78
CA PRO A 284 4.35 -16.32 -8.81
C PRO A 284 2.95 -16.91 -8.61
N MET A 285 2.46 -16.94 -7.37
CA MET A 285 1.13 -17.46 -7.03
C MET A 285 0.02 -16.42 -7.15
N ALA A 286 0.37 -15.14 -7.20
CA ALA A 286 -0.59 -14.05 -7.23
C ALA A 286 -1.39 -14.04 -8.54
N ASP A 287 -2.70 -13.84 -8.43
CA ASP A 287 -3.59 -13.65 -9.58
C ASP A 287 -4.07 -12.20 -9.72
N LEU A 288 -3.73 -11.34 -8.75
CA LEU A 288 -3.93 -9.90 -8.78
C LEU A 288 -2.89 -9.21 -7.88
N LEU A 289 -2.27 -8.15 -8.39
CA LEU A 289 -1.40 -7.25 -7.63
C LEU A 289 -2.06 -5.88 -7.48
N LEU A 290 -2.26 -5.45 -6.24
CA LEU A 290 -2.72 -4.10 -5.91
C LEU A 290 -1.56 -3.27 -5.35
N ILE A 291 -1.27 -2.12 -5.95
CA ILE A 291 -0.22 -1.20 -5.50
C ILE A 291 -0.87 0.10 -5.05
N LEU A 292 -0.74 0.45 -3.77
CA LEU A 292 -1.46 1.56 -3.15
C LEU A 292 -0.52 2.49 -2.38
N GLY A 293 -0.59 3.79 -2.66
CA GLY A 293 0.06 4.81 -1.81
C GLY A 293 1.59 4.71 -1.74
N THR A 294 2.26 4.24 -2.78
CA THR A 294 3.73 4.21 -2.87
C THR A 294 4.20 4.82 -4.18
N SER A 295 5.38 5.47 -4.17
CA SER A 295 6.02 5.99 -5.40
C SER A 295 6.84 4.95 -6.14
N LEU A 296 7.09 3.78 -5.53
CA LEU A 296 7.99 2.73 -6.05
C LEU A 296 9.44 3.18 -6.28
N GLU A 297 9.88 4.30 -5.72
CA GLU A 297 11.24 4.82 -5.94
C GLU A 297 12.29 4.24 -4.96
N LEU A 298 11.90 3.35 -4.05
CA LEU A 298 12.83 2.68 -3.13
C LEU A 298 13.30 1.35 -3.73
N HIS A 299 14.59 1.31 -4.07
CA HIS A 299 15.25 0.09 -4.55
C HIS A 299 15.22 -1.00 -3.44
N GLY A 300 14.62 -2.15 -3.74
CA GLY A 300 14.46 -3.29 -2.82
C GLY A 300 13.16 -4.07 -3.00
N LEU A 301 12.15 -3.46 -3.63
CA LEU A 301 10.89 -4.12 -4.01
C LEU A 301 10.77 -4.40 -5.53
N ASP A 302 11.61 -3.77 -6.35
CA ASP A 302 11.57 -3.83 -7.82
C ASP A 302 12.60 -4.80 -8.44
N ARG A 303 13.23 -5.67 -7.65
CA ARG A 303 14.15 -6.72 -8.12
C ARG A 303 13.74 -8.07 -7.55
#